data_AF-A0A7G7T1M2-F1
#
_entry.id   AF-A0A7G7T1M2-F1
#
_cell.length_a   1.000
_cell.length_b   1.000
_cell.length_c   1.000
_cell.angle_alpha   90.00
_cell.angle_beta   90.00
_cell.angle_gamma   90.00
#
_symmetry.space_group_name_H-M   'P 1'
#
loop_
_entity.id
_entity.type
_entity.pdbx_description
1 polymer ?
#
loop_
_entity_poly.entity_id
_entity_poly.type
_entity_poly.pdbx_seq_one_letter_code
_entity_poly.pdbx_strand_id
1 'polypeptide(L)'
;MKNLWSALALAGVMLVAGCSTNSVVRQSYKAAAPETYWYQIKGNEDTDAESLGMFQRQLDEKLGEAHLRGAEGSADARKMTITIDHYYMRSNGARFWAGIMAGRDKIKSKVEVAGADGKTAARFDVESTNTSAWGTSEGLVGRHAEEIVERLKQLQ
;
A
#
# COMPACT_ATOMS: atom_id res chain seq x y z
N MET A 1 -18.77 -40.76 26.72
CA MET A 1 -17.83 -39.87 25.99
C MET A 1 -18.51 -39.29 24.75
N LYS A 2 -19.45 -38.34 24.90
CA LYS A 2 -20.26 -37.82 23.78
C LYS A 2 -20.41 -36.29 23.73
N ASN A 3 -19.76 -35.55 24.63
CA ASN A 3 -20.06 -34.13 24.82
C ASN A 3 -18.84 -33.21 24.73
N LEU A 4 -17.70 -33.69 24.16
CA LEU A 4 -16.49 -32.87 24.04
C LEU A 4 -16.29 -32.22 22.64
N TRP A 5 -17.12 -32.58 21.65
CA TRP A 5 -16.91 -32.12 20.27
C TRP A 5 -17.64 -30.81 19.94
N SER A 6 -18.62 -30.42 20.74
CA SER A 6 -19.40 -29.18 20.51
C SER A 6 -18.67 -27.91 20.96
N ALA A 7 -17.58 -28.02 21.74
CA ALA A 7 -16.84 -26.86 22.25
C ALA A 7 -15.77 -26.34 21.28
N LEU A 8 -15.33 -27.14 20.29
CA LEU A 8 -14.24 -26.74 19.39
C LEU A 8 -14.72 -26.01 18.12
N ALA A 9 -16.01 -26.08 17.79
CA ALA A 9 -16.55 -25.52 16.55
C ALA A 9 -16.92 -24.02 16.65
N LEU A 10 -16.93 -23.43 17.86
CA LEU A 10 -17.33 -22.03 18.07
C LEU A 10 -16.16 -21.04 18.13
N ALA A 11 -14.91 -21.51 18.10
CA ALA A 11 -13.72 -20.66 18.21
C ALA A 11 -13.09 -20.25 16.85
N GLY A 12 -13.62 -20.74 15.72
CA GLY A 12 -12.94 -20.66 14.42
C GLY A 12 -13.33 -19.52 13.47
N VAL A 13 -14.34 -18.69 13.79
CA VAL A 13 -14.99 -17.82 12.77
C VAL A 13 -14.68 -16.31 12.90
N MET A 14 -13.93 -15.86 13.92
CA MET A 14 -13.93 -14.43 14.27
C MET A 14 -12.70 -13.57 13.89
N LEU A 15 -11.84 -13.95 12.95
CA LEU A 15 -10.64 -13.12 12.65
C LEU A 15 -10.31 -12.92 11.16
N VAL A 16 -11.32 -12.81 10.29
CA VAL A 16 -11.11 -12.15 8.99
C VAL A 16 -11.70 -10.74 9.07
N ALA A 17 -11.06 -9.88 9.86
CA ALA A 17 -11.29 -8.44 9.76
C ALA A 17 -10.76 -8.00 8.38
N GLY A 18 -11.65 -8.01 7.38
CA GLY A 18 -11.37 -7.59 6.02
C GLY A 18 -11.04 -6.10 5.99
N CYS A 19 -9.77 -5.78 6.13
CA CYS A 19 -9.22 -4.50 5.74
C CYS A 19 -9.24 -4.43 4.20
N SER A 20 -10.02 -3.52 3.61
CA SER A 20 -10.10 -3.37 2.15
C SER A 20 -8.93 -2.53 1.62
N THR A 21 -7.85 -3.21 1.25
CA THR A 21 -6.92 -2.71 0.23
C THR A 21 -7.33 -3.34 -1.10
N ASN A 22 -7.47 -2.50 -2.13
CA ASN A 22 -7.79 -2.94 -3.48
C ASN A 22 -6.80 -2.27 -4.43
N SER A 23 -6.36 -2.99 -5.45
CA SER A 23 -5.53 -2.43 -6.49
C SER A 23 -6.01 -2.90 -7.86
N VAL A 24 -5.92 -1.98 -8.82
CA VAL A 24 -6.40 -2.17 -10.19
C VAL A 24 -5.21 -2.00 -11.11
N VAL A 25 -4.78 -3.12 -11.72
CA VAL A 25 -3.73 -3.10 -12.74
C VAL A 25 -4.32 -2.54 -14.03
N ARG A 26 -3.75 -1.42 -14.51
CA ARG A 26 -4.15 -0.77 -15.76
C ARG A 26 -3.31 -1.24 -16.93
N GLN A 27 -2.02 -1.46 -16.67
CA GLN A 27 -1.03 -1.91 -17.63
C GLN A 27 0.02 -2.72 -16.87
N SER A 28 0.35 -3.91 -17.36
CA SER A 28 1.35 -4.79 -16.77
C SER A 28 2.41 -5.12 -17.81
N TYR A 29 3.63 -5.36 -17.35
CA TYR A 29 4.65 -6.06 -18.12
C TYR A 29 5.24 -7.18 -17.25
N LYS A 30 6.06 -8.03 -17.85
CA LYS A 30 6.91 -8.96 -17.14
C LYS A 30 8.35 -8.58 -17.41
N ALA A 31 9.14 -8.38 -16.36
CA ALA A 31 10.53 -8.01 -16.47
C ALA A 31 11.32 -9.15 -17.13
N ALA A 32 12.30 -8.79 -17.97
CA ALA A 32 13.16 -9.77 -18.61
C ALA A 32 14.28 -10.28 -17.67
N ALA A 33 14.57 -9.52 -16.62
CA ALA A 33 15.51 -9.82 -15.55
C ALA A 33 14.98 -9.19 -14.25
N PRO A 34 15.49 -9.59 -13.07
CA PRO A 34 15.12 -8.94 -11.83
C PRO A 34 15.43 -7.45 -11.87
N GLU A 35 14.41 -6.62 -11.63
CA GLU A 35 14.53 -5.17 -11.68
C GLU A 35 14.33 -4.57 -10.29
N THR A 36 15.12 -3.54 -9.98
CA THR A 36 14.93 -2.69 -8.80
C THR A 36 14.23 -1.39 -9.19
N TYR A 37 13.74 -0.66 -8.21
CA TYR A 37 12.96 0.56 -8.43
C TYR A 37 13.48 1.70 -7.56
N TRP A 38 13.76 2.84 -8.19
CA TRP A 38 13.85 4.12 -7.50
C TRP A 38 12.54 4.87 -7.74
N TYR A 39 12.12 5.69 -6.79
CA TYR A 39 10.81 6.32 -6.89
C TYR A 39 10.82 7.83 -6.73
N GLN A 40 9.80 8.45 -7.30
CA GLN A 40 9.46 9.85 -7.09
C GLN A 40 7.99 9.93 -6.68
N ILE A 41 7.71 10.57 -5.55
CA ILE A 41 6.35 10.78 -5.06
C ILE A 41 5.88 12.18 -5.43
N LYS A 42 4.66 12.28 -5.96
CA LYS A 42 3.94 13.52 -6.20
C LYS A 42 2.72 13.55 -5.27
N GLY A 43 2.75 14.44 -4.28
CA GLY A 43 1.61 14.69 -3.41
C GLY A 43 0.51 15.50 -4.12
N ASN A 44 -0.67 15.54 -3.51
CA ASN A 44 -1.73 16.50 -3.88
C ASN A 44 -1.76 17.68 -2.89
N GLU A 45 -2.67 18.64 -3.11
CA GLU A 45 -2.85 19.81 -2.23
C GLU A 45 -3.22 19.44 -0.78
N ASP A 46 -3.81 18.26 -0.58
CA ASP A 46 -4.22 17.75 0.74
C ASP A 46 -3.11 16.95 1.46
N THR A 47 -2.00 16.66 0.79
CA THR A 47 -0.92 15.87 1.39
C THR A 47 0.13 16.79 1.99
N ASP A 48 0.11 16.93 3.32
CA ASP A 48 1.15 17.68 4.04
C ASP A 48 2.50 16.95 4.02
N ALA A 49 3.56 17.69 4.36
CA ALA A 49 4.93 17.18 4.34
C ALA A 49 5.17 16.04 5.36
N GLU A 50 4.46 16.05 6.50
CA GLU A 50 4.59 15.03 7.53
C GLU A 50 4.03 13.68 7.04
N SER A 51 2.87 13.73 6.41
CA SER A 51 2.16 12.62 5.78
C SER A 51 2.96 12.02 4.63
N LEU A 52 3.55 12.87 3.77
CA LEU A 52 4.48 12.42 2.74
C LEU A 52 5.71 11.74 3.33
N GLY A 53 6.29 12.30 4.38
CA GLY A 53 7.44 11.71 5.08
C GLY A 53 7.10 10.34 5.70
N MET A 54 5.92 10.18 6.28
CA MET A 54 5.43 8.90 6.81
C MET A 54 5.28 7.87 5.69
N PHE A 55 4.67 8.26 4.56
CA PHE A 55 4.51 7.39 3.39
C PHE A 55 5.86 6.99 2.80
N GLN A 56 6.80 7.93 2.65
CA GLN A 56 8.16 7.68 2.19
C GLN A 56 8.88 6.66 3.08
N ARG A 57 8.85 6.85 4.41
CA ARG A 57 9.48 5.93 5.35
C ARG A 57 8.93 4.51 5.23
N GLN A 58 7.61 4.37 5.20
CA GLN A 58 6.95 3.07 5.08
C GLN A 58 7.23 2.40 3.73
N LEU A 59 7.24 3.15 2.63
CA LEU A 59 7.58 2.64 1.31
C LEU A 59 9.04 2.20 1.23
N ASP A 60 9.95 2.99 1.80
CA ASP A 60 11.37 2.68 1.89
C ASP A 60 11.64 1.39 2.65
N GLU A 61 10.98 1.21 3.79
CA GLU A 61 11.05 0.00 4.60
C GLU A 61 10.58 -1.22 3.80
N LYS A 62 9.40 -1.15 3.18
CA LYS A 62 8.82 -2.28 2.43
C LYS A 62 9.60 -2.62 1.16
N LEU A 63 10.10 -1.62 0.43
CA LEU A 63 10.98 -1.85 -0.73
C LEU A 63 12.32 -2.46 -0.30
N GLY A 64 12.87 -2.04 0.83
CA GLY A 64 14.08 -2.59 1.42
C GLY A 64 13.92 -4.05 1.83
N GLU A 65 12.86 -4.37 2.58
CA GLU A 65 12.50 -5.74 2.98
C GLU A 65 12.31 -6.67 1.78
N ALA A 66 11.79 -6.15 0.67
CA ALA A 66 11.59 -6.91 -0.56
C ALA A 66 12.82 -6.99 -1.47
N HIS A 67 13.94 -6.33 -1.11
CA HIS A 67 15.12 -6.16 -1.97
C HIS A 67 14.81 -5.52 -3.34
N LEU A 68 13.75 -4.73 -3.43
CA LEU A 68 13.31 -4.06 -4.65
C LEU A 68 13.78 -2.61 -4.75
N ARG A 69 14.47 -2.09 -3.73
CA ARG A 69 14.96 -0.72 -3.72
C ARG A 69 16.19 -0.57 -4.63
N GLY A 70 16.08 0.31 -5.61
CA GLY A 70 17.17 0.70 -6.52
C GLY A 70 17.68 2.11 -6.24
N ALA A 71 18.89 2.40 -6.71
CA ALA A 71 19.45 3.75 -6.74
C ALA A 71 19.14 4.42 -8.07
N GLU A 72 18.82 5.72 -8.04
CA GLU A 72 18.65 6.52 -9.25
C GLU A 72 19.92 6.46 -10.12
N GLY A 73 19.74 6.22 -11.42
CA GLY A 73 20.84 6.11 -12.38
C GLY A 73 21.48 4.72 -12.48
N SER A 74 21.09 3.74 -11.66
CA SER A 74 21.52 2.36 -11.85
C SER A 74 20.86 1.73 -13.08
N ALA A 75 21.60 0.91 -13.83
CA ALA A 75 21.11 0.25 -15.05
C ALA A 75 19.92 -0.67 -14.79
N ASP A 76 19.87 -1.27 -13.59
CA ASP A 76 18.84 -2.21 -13.17
C ASP A 76 17.75 -1.53 -12.33
N ALA A 77 17.77 -0.20 -12.18
CA ALA A 77 16.81 0.56 -11.39
C ALA A 77 15.85 1.34 -12.30
N ARG A 78 14.60 0.89 -12.36
CA ARG A 78 13.53 1.56 -13.10
C ARG A 78 12.96 2.72 -12.30
N LYS A 79 12.55 3.77 -13.01
CA LYS A 79 11.85 4.90 -12.41
C LYS A 79 10.41 4.50 -12.10
N MET A 80 10.02 4.63 -10.85
CA MET A 80 8.64 4.50 -10.39
C MET A 80 8.10 5.88 -9.99
N THR A 81 7.03 6.34 -10.63
CA THR A 81 6.34 7.58 -10.24
C THR A 81 5.08 7.21 -9.48
N ILE A 82 4.97 7.70 -8.24
CA ILE A 82 3.79 7.51 -7.39
C ILE A 82 3.08 8.84 -7.28
N THR A 83 1.86 8.92 -7.81
CA THR A 83 1.01 10.12 -7.71
C THR A 83 -0.10 9.85 -6.70
N ILE A 84 -0.14 10.63 -5.63
CA ILE A 84 -1.18 10.54 -4.61
C ILE A 84 -2.38 11.35 -5.11
N ASP A 85 -3.46 10.67 -5.50
CA ASP A 85 -4.70 11.30 -5.96
C ASP A 85 -5.56 11.78 -4.78
N HIS A 86 -5.54 11.02 -3.69
CA HIS A 86 -6.35 11.29 -2.52
C HIS A 86 -5.62 10.84 -1.26
N TYR A 87 -5.47 11.76 -0.32
CA TYR A 87 -4.91 11.48 0.98
C TYR A 87 -5.81 12.07 2.06
N TYR A 88 -6.52 11.20 2.78
CA TYR A 88 -7.35 11.62 3.89
C TYR A 88 -7.11 10.73 5.09
N MET A 89 -6.59 11.33 6.16
CA MET A 89 -6.39 10.68 7.45
C MET A 89 -6.96 11.56 8.56
N ARG A 90 -7.79 10.96 9.42
CA ARG A 90 -8.24 11.64 10.63
C ARG A 90 -7.14 11.60 11.69
N SER A 91 -7.12 12.63 12.54
CA SER A 91 -6.29 12.64 13.74
C SER A 91 -6.72 11.53 14.71
N ASN A 92 -5.77 11.03 15.52
CA ASN A 92 -6.03 9.95 16.48
C ASN A 92 -7.13 10.32 17.51
N GLY A 93 -7.22 11.60 17.89
CA GLY A 93 -8.30 12.09 18.76
C GLY A 93 -9.68 12.01 18.08
N ALA A 94 -9.78 12.40 16.80
CA ALA A 94 -11.03 12.29 16.05
C ALA A 94 -11.47 10.82 15.85
N ARG A 95 -10.51 9.89 15.73
CA ARG A 95 -10.79 8.44 15.69
C ARG A 95 -11.33 7.91 17.01
N PHE A 96 -10.77 8.37 18.14
CA PHE A 96 -11.22 7.98 19.48
C PHE A 96 -12.66 8.42 19.74
N TRP A 97 -13.04 9.64 19.35
CA TRP A 97 -14.39 10.18 19.58
C TRP A 97 -15.47 9.65 18.62
N ALA A 98 -15.13 9.30 17.38
CA ALA A 98 -16.11 8.92 16.36
C ALA A 98 -16.58 7.44 16.43
N GLY A 99 -15.94 6.60 17.26
CA GLY A 99 -16.30 5.20 17.44
C GLY A 99 -15.99 4.28 16.25
N ILE A 100 -16.19 2.97 16.45
CA ILE A 100 -15.70 1.86 15.60
C ILE A 100 -16.23 1.87 14.15
N MET A 101 -17.40 2.49 13.90
CA MET A 101 -18.12 2.44 12.61
C MET A 101 -17.89 3.66 11.70
N ALA A 102 -17.04 4.61 12.09
CA ALA A 102 -16.84 5.84 11.31
C ALA A 102 -15.73 5.74 10.24
N GLY A 103 -15.30 4.53 9.84
CA GLY A 103 -14.15 4.30 8.94
C GLY A 103 -14.19 5.12 7.65
N ARG A 104 -13.33 6.15 7.54
CA ARG A 104 -13.23 7.04 6.36
C ARG A 104 -11.79 7.35 5.91
N ASP A 105 -10.78 6.77 6.56
CA ASP A 105 -9.40 7.08 6.16
C ASP A 105 -9.09 6.36 4.84
N LYS A 106 -8.54 7.09 3.88
CA LYS A 106 -8.37 6.63 2.51
C LYS A 106 -7.09 7.19 1.91
N ILE A 107 -6.34 6.30 1.27
CA ILE A 107 -5.20 6.64 0.44
C ILE A 107 -5.47 6.06 -0.95
N LYS A 108 -5.37 6.91 -1.97
CA LYS A 108 -5.43 6.50 -3.36
C LYS A 108 -4.19 6.99 -4.08
N SER A 109 -3.44 6.08 -4.67
CA SER A 109 -2.26 6.38 -5.46
C SER A 109 -2.32 5.73 -6.83
N LYS A 110 -1.70 6.41 -7.80
CA LYS A 110 -1.40 5.88 -9.12
C LYS A 110 0.10 5.61 -9.18
N VAL A 111 0.47 4.40 -9.53
CA VAL A 111 1.87 3.99 -9.68
C VAL A 111 2.15 3.75 -11.14
N GLU A 112 3.18 4.40 -11.65
CA GLU A 112 3.67 4.28 -13.03
C GLU A 112 5.13 3.88 -13.02
N VAL A 113 5.47 2.77 -13.67
CA VAL A 113 6.84 2.28 -13.81
C VAL A 113 7.30 2.54 -15.23
N ALA A 114 8.43 3.23 -15.38
CA ALA A 114 9.05 3.48 -16.66
C ALA A 114 9.82 2.24 -17.16
N GLY A 115 9.66 1.91 -18.43
CA GLY A 115 10.46 0.93 -19.14
C GLY A 115 11.82 1.47 -19.56
N ALA A 116 12.63 0.61 -20.17
CA ALA A 116 13.96 0.96 -20.66
C ALA A 116 13.96 2.07 -21.73
N ASP A 117 12.86 2.22 -22.46
CA ASP A 117 12.64 3.25 -23.48
C ASP A 117 12.13 4.59 -22.91
N GLY A 118 12.00 4.70 -21.58
CA GLY A 118 11.49 5.87 -20.89
C GLY A 118 9.97 6.04 -20.97
N LYS A 119 9.24 5.12 -21.62
CA LYS A 119 7.77 5.10 -21.64
C LYS A 119 7.23 4.32 -20.45
N THR A 120 5.96 4.51 -20.12
CA THR A 120 5.30 3.74 -19.06
C THR A 120 5.17 2.27 -19.47
N ALA A 121 5.86 1.38 -18.76
CA ALA A 121 5.84 -0.06 -18.96
C ALA A 121 4.75 -0.74 -18.11
N ALA A 122 4.59 -0.32 -16.86
CA ALA A 122 3.48 -0.74 -16.00
C ALA A 122 2.78 0.47 -15.39
N ARG A 123 1.48 0.29 -15.15
CA ARG A 123 0.64 1.22 -14.42
C ARG A 123 -0.39 0.47 -13.61
N PHE A 124 -0.50 0.81 -12.33
CA PHE A 124 -1.53 0.28 -11.46
C PHE A 124 -1.99 1.34 -10.46
N ASP A 125 -3.26 1.27 -10.11
CA ASP A 125 -3.87 2.14 -9.11
C ASP A 125 -3.96 1.34 -7.80
N VAL A 126 -3.54 1.92 -6.68
CA VAL A 126 -3.72 1.32 -5.35
C VAL A 126 -4.67 2.19 -4.56
N GLU A 127 -5.65 1.55 -3.92
CA GLU A 127 -6.59 2.18 -3.02
C GLU A 127 -6.63 1.42 -1.70
N SER A 128 -6.25 2.08 -0.62
CA SER A 128 -6.36 1.51 0.73
C SER A 128 -7.32 2.33 1.55
N THR A 129 -8.22 1.64 2.23
CA THR A 129 -9.19 2.25 3.13
C THR A 129 -9.12 1.59 4.49
N ASN A 130 -9.43 2.36 5.53
CA ASN A 130 -9.63 1.84 6.87
C ASN A 130 -11.12 1.86 7.20
N THR A 131 -11.75 0.70 7.05
CA THR A 131 -13.19 0.49 7.32
C THR A 131 -13.50 0.37 8.81
N SER A 132 -12.51 0.11 9.66
CA SER A 132 -12.69 0.00 11.13
C SER A 132 -11.79 1.00 11.88
N ALA A 133 -12.21 1.45 13.06
CA ALA A 133 -11.41 2.35 13.89
C ALA A 133 -10.14 1.70 14.51
N TRP A 134 -9.87 0.42 14.23
CA TRP A 134 -8.73 -0.31 14.78
C TRP A 134 -7.42 -0.11 14.01
N GLY A 135 -7.49 0.34 12.76
CA GLY A 135 -6.27 0.68 12.01
C GLY A 135 -5.73 2.06 12.40
N THR A 136 -4.43 2.15 12.67
CA THR A 136 -3.72 3.44 12.82
C THR A 136 -3.46 4.06 11.45
N SER A 137 -3.16 5.37 11.41
CA SER A 137 -2.66 6.01 10.19
C SER A 137 -1.45 5.25 9.63
N GLU A 138 -0.48 4.98 10.50
CA GLU A 138 0.74 4.27 10.13
C GLU A 138 0.45 2.87 9.58
N GLY A 139 -0.47 2.12 10.19
CA GLY A 139 -0.87 0.81 9.69
C GLY A 139 -1.62 0.85 8.35
N LEU A 140 -2.36 1.93 8.05
CA LEU A 140 -2.96 2.11 6.72
C LEU A 140 -1.88 2.44 5.67
N VAL A 141 -0.98 3.35 5.99
CA VAL A 141 0.15 3.75 5.13
C VAL A 141 1.05 2.54 4.84
N GLY A 142 1.42 1.77 5.87
CA GLY A 142 2.24 0.57 5.74
C GLY A 142 1.60 -0.49 4.84
N ARG A 143 0.30 -0.78 5.02
CA ARG A 143 -0.42 -1.72 4.13
C ARG A 143 -0.54 -1.20 2.70
N HIS A 144 -0.68 0.11 2.51
CA HIS A 144 -0.70 0.70 1.19
C HIS A 144 0.66 0.53 0.49
N ALA A 145 1.76 0.77 1.20
CA ALA A 145 3.11 0.54 0.72
C ALA A 145 3.37 -0.95 0.42
N GLU A 146 2.89 -1.85 1.28
CA GLU A 146 2.99 -3.30 1.08
C GLU A 146 2.28 -3.74 -0.20
N GLU A 147 1.05 -3.29 -0.46
CA GLU A 147 0.34 -3.61 -1.71
C GLU A 147 1.11 -3.11 -2.95
N ILE A 148 1.71 -1.91 -2.89
CA ILE A 148 2.56 -1.43 -4.00
C ILE A 148 3.72 -2.40 -4.24
N VAL A 149 4.40 -2.83 -3.18
CA VAL A 149 5.51 -3.79 -3.25
C VAL A 149 5.07 -5.15 -3.77
N GLU A 150 3.91 -5.66 -3.33
CA GLU A 150 3.35 -6.91 -3.84
C GLU A 150 3.05 -6.82 -5.34
N ARG A 151 2.54 -5.69 -5.83
CA ARG A 151 2.35 -5.48 -7.27
C ARG A 151 3.66 -5.44 -8.03
N LEU A 152 4.69 -4.80 -7.48
CA LEU A 152 6.02 -4.81 -8.09
C LEU A 152 6.61 -6.23 -8.16
N LYS A 153 6.42 -7.06 -7.12
CA LYS A 153 6.84 -8.48 -7.14
C LYS A 153 6.14 -9.27 -8.25
N GLN A 154 4.90 -8.94 -8.60
CA GLN A 154 4.18 -9.58 -9.70
C GLN A 154 4.70 -9.19 -11.09
N LEU A 155 5.47 -8.10 -11.19
CA LEU A 155 6.10 -7.66 -12.44
C LEU A 155 7.45 -8.35 -12.71
N GLN A 156 8.02 -9.03 -11.71
CA GLN A 156 9.29 -9.74 -11.82
C GLN A 156 9.18 -11.04 -12.64
#